data_AF-A0A3A6TH09-F1
#
_entry.id   AF-A0A3A6TH09-F1
#
_cell.length_a   1.000
_cell.length_b   1.000
_cell.length_c   1.000
_cell.angle_alpha   90.00
_cell.angle_beta   90.00
_cell.angle_gamma   90.00
#
_symmetry.space_group_name_H-M   'P 1'
#
loop_
_entity.id
_entity.type
_entity.pdbx_description
1 polymer ?
#
loop_
_entity_poly.entity_id
_entity_poly.type
_entity_poly.pdbx_seq_one_letter_code
_entity_poly.pdbx_strand_id
1 'polypeptide(L)' 'MSPAQNNGLKESYVITQVNGENITHKNFDVISEKLATLTTVKEICYLRGSESDCKEVNL' A
#
# COMPACT_ATOMS: atom_id res chain seq x y z
N MET A 1 -9.45 13.15 8.28
CA MET A 1 -9.33 11.88 7.53
C MET A 1 -7.92 11.80 6.99
N SER A 2 -7.27 10.64 7.06
CA SER A 2 -5.93 10.46 6.49
C SER A 2 -6.00 10.35 4.96
N PRO A 3 -4.91 10.65 4.24
CA PRO A 3 -4.84 10.45 2.78
C PRO A 3 -5.23 9.02 2.36
N ALA A 4 -4.85 8.01 3.15
CA ALA A 4 -5.24 6.61 2.91
C ALA A 4 -6.76 6.40 3.01
N GLN A 5 -7.41 6.98 4.02
CA GLN A 5 -8.86 6.91 4.19
C GLN A 5 -9.61 7.63 3.07
N ASN A 6 -9.11 8.79 2.60
CA ASN A 6 -9.68 9.51 1.45
C ASN A 6 -9.60 8.67 0.17
N ASN A 7 -8.59 7.81 0.06
CA ASN A 7 -8.46 6.85 -1.02
C ASN A 7 -9.22 5.54 -0.76
N GLY A 8 -10.03 5.43 0.30
CA GLY A 8 -10.86 4.27 0.59
C GLY A 8 -10.10 3.03 1.09
N LEU A 9 -8.82 3.19 1.47
CA LEU A 9 -8.06 2.14 2.13
C LEU A 9 -8.54 1.99 3.58
N LYS A 10 -8.57 0.75 4.05
CA LYS A 10 -9.04 0.38 5.39
C LYS A 10 -7.96 -0.38 6.14
N GLU A 11 -7.93 -0.25 7.46
CA GLU A 11 -6.95 -0.92 8.32
C GLU A 11 -7.01 -2.45 8.25
N SER A 12 -8.13 -3.03 7.79
CA SER A 12 -8.26 -4.48 7.58
C SER A 12 -7.67 -4.99 6.26
N TYR A 13 -7.15 -4.10 5.40
CA TYR A 13 -6.58 -4.50 4.11
C TYR A 13 -5.11 -4.84 4.26
N VAL A 14 -4.66 -5.92 3.61
CA VAL A 14 -3.24 -6.32 3.62
C VAL A 14 -2.58 -5.78 2.36
N ILE A 15 -1.66 -4.82 2.50
CA ILE A 15 -0.93 -4.26 1.35
C ILE A 15 0.04 -5.32 0.81
N THR A 16 -0.02 -5.59 -0.49
CA THR A 16 0.83 -6.57 -1.18
C THR A 16 1.79 -5.90 -2.16
N GLN A 17 1.41 -4.75 -2.73
CA GLN A 17 2.28 -3.99 -3.62
C GLN A 17 2.10 -2.47 -3.44
N VAL A 18 3.16 -1.73 -3.71
CA VAL A 18 3.16 -0.26 -3.72
C VAL A 18 3.91 0.21 -4.97
N ASN A 19 3.26 1.04 -5.81
CA ASN A 19 3.79 1.51 -7.09
C ASN A 19 4.31 0.36 -7.98
N GLY A 20 3.55 -0.74 -8.10
CA GLY A 20 3.93 -1.94 -8.84
C GLY A 20 4.99 -2.85 -8.17
N GLU A 21 5.57 -2.44 -7.05
CA GLU A 21 6.58 -3.24 -6.34
C GLU A 21 5.94 -4.17 -5.31
N ASN A 22 6.19 -5.47 -5.45
CA ASN A 22 5.73 -6.45 -4.46
C ASN A 22 6.52 -6.34 -3.15
N ILE A 23 5.80 -6.18 -2.04
CA ILE A 23 6.34 -6.05 -0.68
C ILE A 23 6.09 -7.28 0.21
N THR A 24 5.34 -8.30 -0.24
CA THR A 24 4.92 -9.45 0.60
C THR A 24 6.06 -10.33 1.09
N HIS A 25 7.21 -10.29 0.42
CA HIS A 25 8.39 -11.09 0.75
C HIS A 25 9.51 -10.27 1.42
N LYS A 26 9.25 -9.00 1.74
CA LYS A 26 10.25 -8.09 2.31
C LYS A 26 10.13 -8.03 3.83
N ASN A 27 11.27 -7.85 4.49
CA ASN A 27 11.29 -7.60 5.94
C ASN A 27 10.70 -6.24 6.26
N PHE A 28 10.09 -6.11 7.44
CA PHE A 28 9.42 -4.90 7.89
C PHE A 28 10.32 -3.66 7.80
N ASP A 29 11.56 -3.74 8.30
CA ASP A 29 12.49 -2.60 8.29
C ASP A 29 12.75 -2.05 6.88
N VAL A 30 12.93 -2.96 5.91
CA VAL A 30 13.16 -2.61 4.50
C VAL A 30 11.93 -1.95 3.90
N ILE A 31 10.73 -2.44 4.25
CA ILE A 31 9.47 -1.85 3.79
C ILE A 31 9.31 -0.45 4.40
N SER A 32 9.53 -0.30 5.71
CA SER A 32 9.37 0.96 6.42
C SER A 32 10.30 2.04 5.91
N GLU A 33 11.59 1.75 5.76
CA GLU A 33 12.54 2.71 5.17
C GLU A 33 12.11 3.10 3.75
N LYS A 34 11.75 2.12 2.94
CA LYS A 34 11.37 2.39 1.55
C LYS A 34 10.13 3.26 1.46
N LEU A 35 9.06 2.94 2.18
CA LEU A 35 7.85 3.75 2.22
C LEU A 35 8.11 5.16 2.76
N ALA A 36 9.03 5.31 3.73
CA ALA A 36 9.40 6.62 4.26
C ALA A 36 10.17 7.49 3.23
N THR A 37 10.90 6.87 2.30
CA THR A 37 11.60 7.59 1.22
C THR A 37 10.72 7.92 0.01
N LEU A 38 9.53 7.31 -0.10
CA LEU A 38 8.60 7.63 -1.19
C LEU A 38 7.99 9.01 -0.97
N THR A 39 8.25 9.93 -1.89
CA THR A 39 7.63 11.27 -1.90
C THR A 39 6.21 11.25 -2.46
N THR A 40 5.84 10.20 -3.18
CA THR A 40 4.52 10.04 -3.79
C THR A 40 4.18 8.56 -3.97
N VAL A 41 3.00 8.17 -3.53
CA VAL A 41 2.41 6.87 -3.85
C VAL A 41 1.28 7.06 -4.84
N LYS A 42 1.39 6.38 -5.99
CA LYS A 42 0.46 6.43 -7.11
C LYS A 42 -0.46 5.22 -7.18
N GLU A 43 -0.03 4.08 -6.64
CA GLU A 43 -0.80 2.84 -6.69
C GLU A 43 -0.51 1.99 -5.45
N ILE A 44 -1.56 1.38 -4.90
CA ILE A 44 -1.47 0.38 -3.84
C ILE A 44 -2.32 -0.83 -4.22
N CYS A 45 -1.71 -2.01 -4.23
CA CYS A 45 -2.42 -3.28 -4.31
C CYS A 45 -2.57 -3.91 -2.93
N TYR A 46 -3.74 -4.45 -2.64
CA TYR A 46 -4.09 -4.98 -1.33
C TYR A 46 -5.04 -6.17 -1.42
N LEU A 47 -5.06 -6.97 -0.35
CA LEU A 47 -6.05 -8.03 -0.16
C LEU A 47 -7.21 -7.51 0.71
N ARG A 48 -8.42 -7.72 0.22
CA ARG A 48 -9.68 -7.53 0.97
C ARG A 48 -10.31 -8.90 1.23
N GLY A 49 -9.97 -9.51 2.36
CA GLY A 49 -10.35 -10.89 2.64
C GLY A 49 -9.60 -11.83 1.69
N SER A 50 -10.33 -12.48 0.78
CA SER A 50 -9.74 -13.39 -0.23
C SER A 50 -9.59 -12.75 -1.62
N GLU A 51 -9.99 -11.49 -1.79
CA GLU A 51 -9.93 -10.78 -3.07
C GLU A 51 -8.68 -9.89 -3.14
N SER A 52 -7.98 -9.90 -4.28
CA SER A 52 -6.89 -8.97 -4.57
C SER A 52 -7.41 -7.81 -5.41
N ASP A 53 -7.05 -6.58 -5.06
CA ASP A 53 -7.43 -5.36 -5.79
C ASP A 53 -6.27 -4.36 -5.82
N CYS A 54 -6.20 -3.53 -6.86
CA CYS A 54 -5.22 -2.46 -7.01
C CYS A 54 -5.92 -1.14 -7.23
N LYS A 55 -5.46 -0.10 -6.53
CA LYS A 55 -6.06 1.22 -6.58
C LYS A 55 -5.04 2.30 -6.83
N GLU A 56 -5.35 3.15 -7.81
CA GLU A 56 -4.65 4.42 -7.98
C GLU A 56 -4.95 5.34 -6.81
N VAL A 57 -3.90 5.84 -6.19
CA VAL A 57 -3.94 6.74 -5.03
C VAL A 57 -3.07 7.95 -5.29
N ASN A 58 -3.23 8.98 -4.48
CA ASN A 58 -2.31 10.12 -4.46
C ASN A 58 -2.00 10.43 -2.99
N LEU A 59 -0.94 9.80 -2.49
CA LEU A 59 -0.47 9.90 -1.09
C LEU A 59 0.92 10.53 -1.03
#